data_AF-A0A9Q3SW92-F1
#
_entry.id   AF-A0A9Q3SW92-F1
#
_cell.length_a   1.000
_cell.length_b   1.000
_cell.length_c   1.000
_cell.angle_alpha   90.00
_cell.angle_beta   90.00
_cell.angle_gamma   90.00
#
_symmetry.space_group_name_H-M   'P 1'
#
loop_
_entity.id
_entity.type
_entity.pdbx_description
1 polymer ?
#
loop_
_entity_poly.entity_id
_entity_poly.type
_entity_poly.pdbx_seq_one_letter_code
_entity_poly.pdbx_strand_id
1 'polypeptide(L)'
;MLYSSTPPAVMILLFAGTVWALGILGAAWLVLTVVGWIKYRAWKLASIAVAIVAATAVLVVLSVPFRVAFAVSKGPLTDIATACSATPAGGWAGAYELDGVSAVDGGCLIYVEGGFLDQVGFAYMPDGAPKLGPPDGEQQIGYAGLDGDWYTFVHRF
;
A
#
# COMPACT_ATOMS: atom_id res chain seq x y z
N MET A 1 -6.73 24.17 7.70
CA MET A 1 -5.31 24.50 7.94
C MET A 1 -4.85 24.00 9.33
N LEU A 2 -4.98 22.69 9.60
CA LEU A 2 -4.51 22.08 10.88
C LEU A 2 -3.43 21.00 10.64
N TYR A 3 -3.17 20.63 9.38
CA TYR A 3 -2.17 19.61 9.00
C TYR A 3 -0.72 20.15 8.96
N SER A 4 -0.55 21.48 8.96
CA SER A 4 0.76 22.13 8.71
C SER A 4 1.68 22.23 9.92
N SER A 5 1.24 21.84 11.13
CA SER A 5 1.97 22.14 12.37
C SER A 5 2.26 20.94 13.27
N THR A 6 1.83 19.73 12.87
CA THR A 6 2.21 18.52 13.60
C THR A 6 3.57 18.02 13.07
N PRO A 7 4.59 17.87 13.93
CA PRO A 7 5.84 17.23 13.53
C PRO A 7 5.51 15.85 12.94
N PRO A 8 6.16 15.43 11.84
CA PRO A 8 5.89 14.14 11.20
C PRO A 8 6.00 12.97 12.20
N ALA A 9 6.90 13.07 13.18
CA ALA A 9 7.04 12.12 14.27
C ALA A 9 5.79 11.96 15.16
N VAL A 10 5.06 13.04 15.45
CA VAL A 10 3.83 12.99 16.27
C VAL A 10 2.72 12.29 15.48
N MET A 11 2.63 12.57 14.18
CA MET A 11 1.68 11.91 13.29
C MET A 11 1.96 10.40 13.19
N ILE A 12 3.22 10.01 13.04
CA ILE A 12 3.66 8.59 13.04
C ILE A 12 3.26 7.89 14.34
N LEU A 13 3.52 8.50 15.50
CA LEU A 13 3.18 7.91 16.80
C LEU A 13 1.67 7.75 17.00
N LEU A 14 0.87 8.71 16.52
CA LEU A 14 -0.59 8.64 16.58
C LEU A 14 -1.13 7.53 15.67
N PHE A 15 -0.63 7.43 14.44
CA PHE A 15 -1.02 6.34 13.53
C PHE A 15 -0.63 4.98 14.09
N ALA A 16 0.62 4.83 14.54
CA ALA A 16 1.10 3.60 15.17
C ALA A 16 0.24 3.24 16.39
N GLY A 17 -0.02 4.19 17.28
CA GLY A 17 -0.87 4.00 18.45
C GLY A 17 -2.29 3.58 18.09
N THR A 18 -2.87 4.18 17.04
CA THR A 18 -4.21 3.84 16.54
C THR A 18 -4.27 2.43 15.96
N VAL A 19 -3.26 2.02 15.19
CA VAL A 19 -3.15 0.66 14.64
C VAL A 19 -3.04 -0.37 15.77
N TRP A 20 -2.19 -0.11 16.78
CA TRP A 20 -2.06 -0.98 17.95
C TRP A 20 -3.36 -1.03 18.77
N ALA A 21 -4.01 0.11 19.01
CA ALA A 21 -5.26 0.17 19.75
C ALA A 21 -6.37 -0.61 19.04
N LEU A 22 -6.53 -0.44 17.72
CA LEU A 22 -7.48 -1.20 16.91
C LEU A 22 -7.14 -2.70 16.88
N GLY A 23 -5.85 -3.05 16.80
CA GLY A 23 -5.40 -4.44 16.86
C GLY A 23 -5.71 -5.11 18.19
N ILE A 24 -5.40 -4.44 19.31
CA ILE A 24 -5.68 -4.93 20.67
C ILE A 24 -7.19 -5.02 20.90
N LEU A 25 -7.95 -4.00 20.48
CA LEU A 25 -9.40 -4.00 20.61
C LEU A 25 -10.03 -5.14 19.79
N GLY A 26 -9.56 -5.33 18.55
CA GLY A 26 -9.96 -6.44 17.70
C GLY A 26 -9.64 -7.80 18.33
N ALA A 27 -8.44 -7.97 18.90
CA ALA A 27 -8.03 -9.19 19.58
C ALA A 27 -8.86 -9.46 20.85
N ALA A 28 -9.07 -8.46 21.70
CA ALA A 28 -9.91 -8.57 22.88
C ALA A 28 -11.36 -8.92 22.50
N TRP A 29 -11.87 -8.33 21.42
CA TRP A 29 -13.19 -8.62 20.89
C TRP A 29 -13.29 -10.04 20.31
N LEU A 30 -12.25 -10.55 19.65
CA LEU A 30 -12.16 -11.95 19.22
C LEU A 30 -12.18 -12.92 20.40
N VAL A 31 -11.45 -12.63 21.48
CA VAL A 31 -11.46 -13.46 22.69
C VAL A 31 -12.84 -13.47 23.32
N LEU A 32 -13.47 -12.30 23.49
CA LEU A 32 -14.82 -12.19 24.06
C LEU A 32 -15.88 -12.87 23.19
N THR A 33 -15.75 -12.83 21.87
CA THR A 33 -16.67 -13.53 20.96
C THR A 33 -16.48 -15.04 21.01
N VAL A 34 -15.25 -15.56 21.07
CA VAL A 34 -14.99 -17.00 21.27
C VAL A 34 -15.55 -17.47 22.62
N VAL A 35 -15.32 -16.71 23.70
CA VAL A 35 -15.87 -17.01 25.04
C VAL A 35 -17.40 -16.95 25.02
N GLY A 36 -17.98 -15.94 24.34
CA GLY A 36 -19.43 -15.80 24.15
C GLY A 36 -20.03 -16.93 23.31
N TRP A 37 -19.29 -17.44 22.33
CA TRP A 37 -19.68 -18.56 21.48
C TRP A 37 -19.77 -19.86 22.28
N ILE A 38 -18.78 -20.11 23.14
CA ILE A 38 -18.71 -21.28 24.03
C ILE A 38 -19.76 -21.20 25.13
N LYS A 39 -20.00 -20.02 25.71
CA LYS A 39 -20.80 -19.86 26.93
C LYS A 39 -22.28 -19.49 26.72
N TYR A 40 -22.62 -18.68 25.69
CA TYR A 40 -23.93 -18.03 25.60
C TYR A 40 -24.78 -18.42 24.39
N ARG A 41 -24.28 -19.26 23.47
CA ARG A 41 -25.04 -19.76 22.30
C ARG A 41 -25.74 -18.64 21.48
N ALA A 42 -25.17 -17.44 21.48
CA ALA A 42 -25.67 -16.26 20.75
C ALA A 42 -25.16 -16.28 19.29
N TRP A 43 -25.83 -17.05 18.43
CA TRP A 43 -25.25 -17.59 17.20
C TRP A 43 -25.25 -16.71 15.94
N LYS A 44 -26.11 -15.69 15.81
CA LYS A 44 -26.35 -15.08 14.48
C LYS A 44 -25.70 -13.73 14.21
N LEU A 45 -25.64 -12.83 15.20
CA LEU A 45 -25.12 -11.47 14.97
C LEU A 45 -23.63 -11.34 15.31
N ALA A 46 -23.16 -12.03 16.36
CA ALA A 46 -21.75 -11.99 16.75
C ALA A 46 -20.84 -12.71 15.74
N SER A 47 -21.33 -13.77 15.10
CA SER A 47 -20.60 -14.55 14.10
C SER A 47 -20.35 -13.79 12.80
N ILE A 48 -21.31 -12.97 12.34
CA ILE A 48 -21.16 -12.14 11.13
C ILE A 48 -20.02 -11.14 11.31
N ALA A 49 -19.95 -10.46 12.44
CA ALA A 49 -18.91 -9.47 12.68
C ALA A 49 -17.52 -10.11 12.81
N VAL A 50 -17.40 -11.31 13.40
CA VAL A 50 -16.13 -12.07 13.41
C VAL A 50 -15.70 -12.48 12.01
N ALA A 51 -16.65 -12.96 11.19
CA ALA A 51 -16.39 -13.32 9.80
C ALA A 51 -15.92 -12.12 8.98
N ILE A 52 -16.51 -10.94 9.18
CA ILE A 52 -16.08 -9.70 8.51
C ILE A 52 -14.67 -9.30 8.95
N VAL A 53 -14.36 -9.31 10.25
CA VAL A 53 -13.02 -8.97 10.76
C VAL A 53 -11.97 -9.94 10.21
N ALA A 54 -12.26 -11.24 10.25
CA ALA A 54 -11.36 -12.27 9.71
C ALA A 54 -11.17 -12.10 8.20
N ALA A 55 -12.24 -11.84 7.44
CA ALA A 55 -12.18 -11.60 6.01
C ALA A 55 -11.33 -10.36 5.69
N THR A 56 -11.55 -9.25 6.40
CA THR A 56 -10.75 -8.02 6.24
C THR A 56 -9.28 -8.27 6.59
N ALA A 57 -8.98 -8.98 7.68
CA ALA A 57 -7.60 -9.32 8.03
C ALA A 57 -6.92 -10.16 6.95
N VAL A 58 -7.63 -11.17 6.41
CA VAL A 58 -7.13 -11.99 5.30
C VAL A 58 -6.90 -11.15 4.04
N LEU A 59 -7.83 -10.26 3.68
CA LEU A 59 -7.70 -9.35 2.54
C LEU A 59 -6.49 -8.43 2.67
N VAL A 60 -6.24 -7.91 3.87
CA VAL A 60 -5.08 -7.07 4.18
C VAL A 60 -3.78 -7.85 4.10
N VAL A 61 -3.71 -9.04 4.73
CA VAL A 61 -2.50 -9.89 4.71
C VAL A 61 -2.14 -10.34 3.30
N LEU A 62 -3.14 -10.64 2.48
CA LEU A 62 -2.93 -11.04 1.09
C LEU A 62 -2.71 -9.84 0.15
N SER A 63 -2.74 -8.61 0.66
CA SER A 63 -2.64 -7.37 -0.13
C SER A 63 -3.59 -7.35 -1.33
N VAL A 64 -4.76 -7.98 -1.21
CA VAL A 64 -5.75 -8.11 -2.29
C VAL A 64 -6.24 -6.73 -2.74
N PRO A 65 -6.58 -5.78 -1.85
CA PRO A 65 -7.01 -4.45 -2.28
C PRO A 65 -5.96 -3.75 -3.15
N PHE A 66 -4.68 -3.89 -2.80
CA PHE A 66 -3.57 -3.31 -3.57
C PHE A 66 -3.45 -3.95 -4.96
N ARG A 67 -3.48 -5.29 -5.05
CA ARG A 67 -3.41 -5.99 -6.34
C ARG A 67 -4.61 -5.68 -7.23
N VAL A 68 -5.81 -5.55 -6.65
CA VAL A 68 -7.02 -5.19 -7.40
C VAL A 68 -6.95 -3.73 -7.86
N ALA A 69 -6.56 -2.81 -7.00
CA ALA A 69 -6.37 -1.40 -7.37
C ALA A 69 -5.34 -1.24 -8.49
N PHE A 70 -4.22 -1.97 -8.40
CA PHE A 70 -3.22 -2.03 -9.47
C PHE A 70 -3.79 -2.65 -10.75
N ALA A 71 -4.46 -3.80 -10.69
CA ALA A 71 -5.02 -4.44 -11.88
C ALA A 71 -6.03 -3.55 -12.60
N VAL A 72 -6.87 -2.82 -11.86
CA VAL A 72 -7.81 -1.84 -12.42
C VAL A 72 -7.08 -0.64 -13.02
N SER A 73 -5.96 -0.21 -12.42
CA SER A 73 -5.18 0.94 -12.87
C SER A 73 -4.11 0.59 -13.90
N LYS A 74 -3.90 -0.71 -14.20
CA LYS A 74 -2.79 -1.19 -15.05
C LYS A 74 -2.83 -0.60 -16.45
N GLY A 75 -4.02 -0.48 -17.05
CA GLY A 75 -4.20 0.13 -18.37
C GLY A 75 -3.68 1.57 -18.43
N PRO A 76 -4.29 2.52 -17.69
CA PRO A 76 -3.85 3.91 -17.71
C PRO A 76 -2.40 4.08 -17.23
N LEU A 77 -1.92 3.26 -16.29
CA LEU A 77 -0.51 3.26 -15.89
C LEU A 77 0.42 2.83 -17.03
N THR A 78 0.02 1.85 -17.85
CA THR A 78 0.80 1.41 -19.01
C THR A 78 0.86 2.49 -20.09
N ASP A 79 -0.24 3.19 -20.35
CA ASP A 79 -0.28 4.30 -21.31
C ASP A 79 0.69 5.41 -20.89
N ILE A 80 0.74 5.73 -19.60
CA ILE A 80 1.68 6.72 -19.04
C ILE A 80 3.12 6.20 -19.11
N ALA A 81 3.36 4.94 -18.73
CA ALA A 81 4.69 4.33 -18.73
C ALA A 81 5.29 4.23 -20.13
N THR A 82 4.48 3.92 -21.14
CA THR A 82 4.91 3.79 -22.54
C THR A 82 5.16 5.15 -23.19
N ALA A 83 4.41 6.18 -22.82
CA ALA A 83 4.69 7.55 -23.23
C ALA A 83 5.97 8.08 -22.55
N CYS A 84 6.17 7.74 -21.28
CA CYS A 84 7.24 8.21 -20.38
C CYS A 84 7.59 9.71 -20.52
N SER A 85 6.59 10.51 -20.90
CA SER A 85 6.70 11.95 -20.95
C SER A 85 6.66 12.47 -19.52
N ALA A 86 7.66 13.26 -19.13
CA ALA A 86 7.71 13.89 -17.81
C ALA A 86 6.44 14.72 -17.58
N THR A 87 5.48 14.14 -16.88
CA THR A 87 4.22 14.80 -16.52
C THR A 87 4.48 15.62 -15.26
N PRO A 88 4.01 16.88 -15.20
CA PRO A 88 4.07 17.67 -13.97
C PRO A 88 3.37 16.93 -12.82
N ALA A 89 3.84 17.15 -11.59
CA ALA A 89 3.18 16.60 -10.40
C ALA A 89 1.68 16.93 -10.38
N GLY A 90 0.86 15.93 -10.07
CA GLY A 90 -0.60 16.05 -10.00
C GLY A 90 -1.34 15.34 -11.13
N GLY A 91 -2.37 14.59 -10.76
CA GLY A 91 -3.24 13.83 -11.68
C GLY A 91 -3.56 12.44 -11.14
N TRP A 92 -4.62 11.83 -11.66
CA TRP A 92 -5.05 10.49 -11.25
C TRP A 92 -4.87 9.49 -12.40
N ALA A 93 -4.24 8.35 -12.10
CA ALA A 93 -4.17 7.20 -12.98
C ALA A 93 -4.93 6.03 -12.33
N GLY A 94 -6.20 5.89 -12.71
CA GLY A 94 -7.10 4.90 -12.12
C GLY A 94 -7.35 5.21 -10.63
N ALA A 95 -6.88 4.35 -9.75
CA ALA A 95 -7.05 4.46 -8.30
C ALA A 95 -5.86 5.13 -7.58
N TYR A 96 -4.83 5.58 -8.31
CA TYR A 96 -3.63 6.18 -7.74
C TYR A 96 -3.49 7.65 -8.14
N GLU A 97 -3.10 8.48 -7.18
CA GLU A 97 -2.69 9.85 -7.39
C GLU A 97 -1.19 9.89 -7.73
N LEU A 98 -0.84 10.65 -8.77
CA LEU A 98 0.50 10.71 -9.33
C LEU A 98 1.28 11.92 -8.81
N ASP A 99 2.45 11.65 -8.26
CA ASP A 99 3.41 12.68 -7.86
C ASP A 99 4.34 13.08 -9.01
N GLY A 100 4.55 12.19 -9.98
CA GLY A 100 5.37 12.48 -11.15
C GLY A 100 5.82 11.23 -11.89
N VAL A 101 6.49 11.45 -13.02
CA VAL A 101 7.03 10.40 -13.88
C VAL A 101 8.48 10.73 -14.22
N SER A 102 9.38 9.75 -14.08
CA SER A 102 10.80 9.90 -14.40
C SER A 102 11.28 8.75 -15.29
N ALA A 103 11.98 9.09 -16.35
CA ALA A 103 12.63 8.12 -17.22
C ALA A 103 13.94 7.62 -16.59
N VAL A 104 14.21 6.32 -16.68
CA VAL A 104 15.48 5.71 -16.26
C VAL A 104 15.98 4.70 -17.28
N ASP A 105 17.25 4.33 -17.16
CA ASP A 105 17.86 3.30 -18.00
C ASP A 105 17.07 1.99 -17.88
N GLY A 106 16.43 1.59 -18.98
CA GLY A 106 15.65 0.35 -19.07
C GLY A 106 14.18 0.45 -18.65
N GLY A 107 13.63 1.64 -18.39
CA GLY A 107 12.21 1.77 -18.10
C GLY A 107 11.71 3.15 -17.66
N CYS A 108 10.54 3.16 -17.04
CA CYS A 108 9.88 4.37 -16.56
C CYS A 108 9.43 4.20 -15.10
N LEU A 109 9.75 5.16 -14.23
CA LEU A 109 9.24 5.21 -12.86
C LEU A 109 8.05 6.16 -12.78
N ILE A 110 6.99 5.69 -12.16
CA ILE A 110 5.78 6.42 -11.83
C ILE A 110 5.73 6.56 -10.31
N TYR A 111 5.91 7.78 -9.83
CA TYR A 111 5.82 8.12 -8.41
C TYR A 111 4.35 8.32 -8.05
N VAL A 112 3.93 7.69 -6.96
CA VAL A 112 2.55 7.79 -6.46
C VAL A 112 2.56 8.24 -5.01
N GLU A 113 1.52 8.99 -4.64
CA GLU A 113 1.36 9.41 -3.27
C GLU A 113 0.99 8.19 -2.40
N GLY A 114 1.70 8.00 -1.28
CA GLY A 114 1.47 6.85 -0.38
C GLY A 114 2.67 6.38 0.42
N GLY A 115 3.86 6.89 0.13
CA GLY A 115 5.06 6.66 0.94
C GLY A 115 5.05 7.49 2.21
N PHE A 116 5.32 6.87 3.37
CA PHE A 116 5.28 7.57 4.66
C PHE A 116 6.49 8.51 4.87
N LEU A 117 7.67 8.07 4.40
CA LEU A 117 8.95 8.79 4.46
C LEU A 117 9.74 8.61 3.15
N ASP A 118 9.64 7.41 2.56
CA ASP A 118 10.28 7.05 1.31
C ASP A 118 9.40 7.41 0.11
N GLN A 119 10.01 7.74 -1.03
CA GLN A 119 9.27 7.83 -2.28
C GLN A 119 8.96 6.42 -2.78
N VAL A 120 7.69 6.16 -3.06
CA VAL A 120 7.22 4.85 -3.54
C VAL A 120 6.49 5.01 -4.85
N GLY A 121 6.41 3.91 -5.60
CA GLY A 121 5.76 3.96 -6.89
C GLY A 121 5.79 2.65 -7.65
N PHE A 122 5.42 2.77 -8.92
CA PHE A 122 5.43 1.68 -9.88
C PHE A 122 6.54 1.92 -10.90
N ALA A 123 7.32 0.90 -11.19
CA ALA A 123 8.30 0.89 -12.26
C ALA A 123 7.84 -0.06 -13.35
N TYR A 124 7.81 0.42 -14.58
CA TYR A 124 7.58 -0.39 -15.77
C TYR A 124 8.92 -0.62 -16.46
N MET A 125 9.38 -1.88 -16.47
CA MET A 125 10.69 -2.27 -16.95
C MET A 125 10.57 -3.55 -17.81
N PRO A 126 10.34 -3.42 -19.13
CA PRO A 126 10.16 -4.56 -20.03
C PRO A 126 11.43 -5.41 -20.17
N ASP A 127 12.61 -4.81 -20.00
CA ASP A 127 13.90 -5.53 -20.03
C ASP A 127 14.30 -6.12 -18.66
N GLY A 128 13.43 -5.98 -17.65
CA GLY A 128 13.63 -6.44 -16.29
C GLY A 128 14.31 -5.43 -15.37
N ALA A 129 13.98 -5.50 -14.08
CA ALA A 129 14.56 -4.60 -13.08
C ALA A 129 16.04 -4.89 -12.81
N PRO A 130 16.91 -3.86 -12.68
CA PRO A 130 18.34 -4.06 -12.44
C PRO A 130 18.66 -4.84 -11.16
N LYS A 131 17.82 -4.71 -10.13
CA LYS A 131 18.01 -5.36 -8.84
C LYS A 131 16.69 -5.58 -8.10
N LEU A 132 16.37 -6.84 -7.83
CA LEU A 132 15.23 -7.20 -6.98
C LEU A 132 15.65 -7.31 -5.52
N GLY A 133 14.82 -6.80 -4.62
CA GLY A 133 15.04 -6.82 -3.18
C GLY A 133 14.96 -5.43 -2.54
N PRO A 134 15.09 -5.36 -1.20
CA PRO A 134 15.13 -4.09 -0.48
C PRO A 134 16.35 -3.25 -0.91
N PRO A 135 16.31 -1.92 -0.77
CA PRO A 135 17.46 -1.07 -1.05
C PRO A 135 18.59 -1.37 -0.06
N ASP A 136 19.82 -1.54 -0.57
CA ASP A 136 21.01 -1.90 0.23
C ASP A 136 21.61 -0.70 0.98
N GLY A 137 21.18 0.52 0.67
CA GLY A 137 21.69 1.76 1.27
C GLY A 137 20.77 2.96 1.05
N GLU A 138 21.16 4.10 1.62
CA GLU A 138 20.54 5.40 1.38
C GLU A 138 20.71 5.81 -0.09
N GLN A 139 19.70 6.48 -0.67
CA GLN A 139 19.62 6.87 -2.09
C GLN A 139 19.60 5.72 -3.11
N GLN A 140 19.31 4.49 -2.67
CA GLN A 140 19.12 3.35 -3.57
C GLN A 140 17.63 3.02 -3.75
N ILE A 141 17.29 2.57 -4.95
CA ILE A 141 15.96 2.10 -5.30
C ILE A 141 15.93 0.58 -5.16
N GLY A 142 15.08 0.07 -4.27
CA GLY A 142 14.76 -1.35 -4.20
C GLY A 142 13.54 -1.66 -5.05
N TYR A 143 13.57 -2.75 -5.82
CA TYR A 143 12.46 -3.19 -6.65
C TYR A 143 11.87 -4.51 -6.14
N ALA A 144 10.54 -4.63 -6.14
CA ALA A 144 9.83 -5.88 -5.88
C ALA A 144 8.88 -6.20 -7.04
N GLY A 145 8.89 -7.46 -7.48
CA GLY A 145 8.05 -7.91 -8.59
C GLY A 145 6.57 -7.82 -8.25
N LEU A 146 5.79 -7.21 -9.15
CA LEU A 146 4.35 -7.05 -8.98
C LEU A 146 3.56 -7.95 -9.92
N ASP A 147 3.72 -7.73 -11.23
CA ASP A 147 2.99 -8.45 -12.29
C ASP A 147 3.65 -8.29 -13.67
N GLY A 148 4.28 -9.36 -14.18
CA GLY A 148 5.01 -9.32 -15.45
C GLY A 148 6.15 -8.29 -15.42
N ASP A 149 6.11 -7.33 -16.35
CA ASP A 149 7.10 -6.24 -16.51
C ASP A 149 6.91 -5.10 -15.49
N TRP A 150 5.98 -5.26 -14.54
CA TRP A 150 5.69 -4.28 -13.51
C TRP A 150 6.35 -4.63 -12.19
N TYR A 151 6.96 -3.61 -11.60
CA TYR A 151 7.63 -3.67 -10.31
C TYR A 151 7.12 -2.55 -9.41
N THR A 152 7.05 -2.79 -8.11
CA THR A 152 6.94 -1.72 -7.12
C THR A 152 8.34 -1.29 -6.72
N PHE A 153 8.57 0.00 -6.54
CA PHE A 153 9.85 0.50 -6.06
C PHE A 153 9.71 1.31 -4.78
N VAL A 154 10.77 1.27 -3.97
CA VAL A 154 10.93 2.12 -2.78
C VAL A 154 12.27 2.81 -2.91
N HIS A 155 12.25 4.14 -2.88
CA HIS A 155 13.42 5.00 -2.89
C HIS A 155 13.58 5.64 -1.51
N ARG A 156 14.60 5.18 -0.77
CA ARG A 156 14.98 5.76 0.51
C ARG A 156 15.82 7.02 0.29
N PHE A 157 15.45 8.10 0.95
CA PHE A 157 16.26 9.32 1.04
C PHE A 157 17.48 9.12 1.95
#